data_AF-A0A4Z1B058-F1
#
_entry.id   AF-A0A4Z1B058-F1
#
_cell.length_a   1.000
_cell.length_b   1.000
_cell.length_c   1.000
_cell.angle_alpha   90.00
_cell.angle_beta   90.00
_cell.angle_gamma   90.00
#
_symmetry.space_group_name_H-M   'P 1'
#
loop_
_entity.id
_entity.type
_entity.pdbx_description
1 polymer ?
#
loop_
_entity_poly.entity_id
_entity_poly.type
_entity_poly.pdbx_seq_one_letter_code
_entity_poly.pdbx_strand_id
1 'polypeptide(L)'
;MNFSLLDFMKGKALRTSLILFLTFSFSGCYPYFFKDRMFRSEGMGFFTISVSDLPDFDKTSKNEDIKLEHPIQLDQAKIKDYFGNLRYSKRSSVGYFSDFVFSDHELDLLARDLPFTLKNLPDDKLLLIISKYDDTQSVISFDEITSCVLWAAEGKINLLFGRVKRELVDRDAALDFSRWTRIEKIRLAHGFDGTEIAEGENVDFGQIDGLPLRKWVVFDMKNPSKYKFTPRKQYQPVKLTDENDRP
;
A
#
# COMPACT_ATOMS: atom_id res chain seq x y z
N MET A 1 20.69 18.76 57.69
CA MET A 1 20.61 18.15 56.34
C MET A 1 20.03 19.18 55.39
N ASN A 2 20.88 19.94 54.69
CA ASN A 2 20.44 20.98 53.76
C ASN A 2 20.28 20.36 52.37
N PHE A 3 19.08 19.87 52.05
CA PHE A 3 18.72 19.57 50.67
C PHE A 3 18.56 20.90 49.95
N SER A 4 19.52 21.23 49.09
CA SER A 4 19.50 22.48 48.35
C SER A 4 18.35 22.46 47.34
N LEU A 5 17.57 23.54 47.32
CA LEU A 5 16.49 23.78 46.36
C LEU A 5 17.00 23.72 44.89
N LEU A 6 18.31 23.92 44.71
CA LEU A 6 19.04 23.82 43.46
C LEU A 6 19.12 22.39 42.91
N ASP A 7 19.24 21.37 43.77
CA ASP A 7 19.27 19.96 43.35
C ASP A 7 17.89 19.48 42.89
N PHE A 8 16.84 20.00 43.51
CA PHE A 8 15.46 19.73 43.11
C PHE A 8 15.10 20.40 41.78
N MET A 9 15.59 21.62 41.52
CA MET A 9 15.41 22.31 40.24
C MET A 9 16.24 21.67 39.10
N LYS A 10 17.48 21.23 39.37
CA LYS A 10 18.29 20.48 38.40
C LYS A 10 17.62 19.16 38.00
N GLY A 11 17.06 18.42 38.96
CA GLY A 11 16.32 17.18 38.69
C GLY A 11 15.06 17.39 37.86
N LYS A 12 14.32 18.48 38.08
CA LYS A 12 13.13 18.83 37.28
C LYS A 12 13.51 19.27 35.86
N ALA A 13 14.50 20.14 35.70
CA ALA A 13 14.98 20.60 34.40
C ALA A 13 15.55 19.46 33.55
N LEU A 14 16.29 18.53 34.17
CA LEU A 14 16.80 17.32 33.53
C LEU A 14 15.66 16.39 33.11
N ARG A 15 14.64 16.21 33.95
CA ARG A 15 13.45 15.40 33.63
C ARG A 15 12.63 16.02 32.50
N THR A 16 12.38 17.34 32.51
CA THR A 16 11.68 18.01 31.41
C THR A 16 12.47 17.95 30.12
N SER A 17 13.80 18.10 30.16
CA SER A 17 14.66 17.95 28.98
C SER A 17 14.67 16.52 28.45
N LEU A 18 14.69 15.51 29.32
CA LEU A 18 14.65 14.10 28.93
C LEU A 18 13.28 13.75 28.32
N ILE A 19 12.18 14.23 28.91
CA ILE A 19 10.83 14.06 28.37
C ILE A 19 10.72 14.75 27.01
N LEU A 20 11.23 15.98 26.86
CA LEU A 20 11.24 16.68 25.57
C LEU A 20 12.05 15.89 24.53
N PHE A 21 13.23 15.39 24.90
CA PHE A 21 14.11 14.62 24.03
C PHE A 21 13.49 13.27 23.63
N LEU A 22 12.81 12.59 24.55
CA LEU A 22 12.04 11.38 24.27
C LEU A 22 10.85 11.70 23.35
N THR A 23 10.11 12.78 23.58
CA THR A 23 8.99 13.17 22.70
C THR A 23 9.44 13.58 21.29
N PHE A 24 10.62 14.20 21.15
CA PHE A 24 11.22 14.52 19.86
C PHE A 24 11.83 13.29 19.17
N SER A 25 12.36 12.33 19.93
CA SER A 25 12.94 11.11 19.38
C SER A 25 11.88 10.09 18.93
N PHE A 26 10.68 10.13 19.50
CA PHE A 26 9.57 9.22 19.15
C PHE A 26 8.50 9.78 18.20
N SER A 27 8.54 11.06 17.84
CA SER A 27 7.51 11.68 16.96
C SER A 27 7.65 11.32 15.47
N GLY A 28 8.66 10.52 15.11
CA GLY A 28 9.10 10.31 13.72
C GLY A 28 9.06 8.88 13.17
N CYS A 29 8.57 7.86 13.87
CA CYS A 29 8.72 6.43 13.47
C CYS A 29 7.87 5.98 12.26
N TYR A 30 7.91 6.72 11.15
CA TYR A 30 7.43 6.24 9.87
C TYR A 30 8.60 6.24 8.88
N PRO A 31 9.12 5.06 8.52
CA PRO A 31 10.34 4.93 7.74
C PRO A 31 10.21 5.46 6.30
N TYR A 32 8.97 5.68 5.86
CA TYR A 32 8.63 6.18 4.53
C TYR A 32 8.30 7.68 4.51
N PHE A 33 8.79 8.45 5.47
CA PHE A 33 8.55 9.89 5.54
C PHE A 33 9.36 10.70 4.50
N PHE A 34 10.51 10.19 4.03
CA PHE A 34 11.47 10.91 3.16
C PHE A 34 11.57 10.34 1.74
N LYS A 35 10.45 10.12 1.05
CA LYS A 35 10.48 9.62 -0.34
C LYS A 35 10.43 10.75 -1.36
N ASP A 36 11.15 10.59 -2.46
CA ASP A 36 11.04 11.49 -3.61
C ASP A 36 9.72 11.25 -4.33
N ARG A 37 8.85 12.27 -4.29
CA ARG A 37 7.51 12.22 -4.88
C ARG A 37 7.61 12.40 -6.39
N MET A 38 7.05 11.44 -7.12
CA MET A 38 6.96 11.50 -8.59
C MET A 38 5.66 12.16 -9.05
N PHE A 39 4.54 11.70 -8.49
CA PHE A 39 3.22 12.14 -8.90
C PHE A 39 2.26 12.11 -7.71
N ARG A 40 1.28 13.02 -7.72
CA ARG A 40 0.18 13.03 -6.76
C ARG A 40 -1.13 13.38 -7.44
N SER A 41 -2.19 12.71 -7.01
CA SER A 41 -3.58 13.12 -7.19
C SER A 41 -4.28 13.08 -5.82
N GLU A 42 -5.58 13.36 -5.81
CA GLU A 42 -6.38 13.39 -4.58
C GLU A 42 -6.36 12.04 -3.83
N GLY A 43 -6.43 10.94 -4.57
CA GLY A 43 -6.46 9.57 -4.04
C GLY A 43 -5.23 8.73 -4.33
N MET A 44 -4.20 9.28 -5.01
CA MET A 44 -3.00 8.50 -5.37
C MET A 44 -1.71 9.26 -5.07
N GLY A 45 -0.75 8.57 -4.48
CA GLY A 45 0.61 9.04 -4.24
C GLY A 45 1.62 8.06 -4.82
N PHE A 46 2.49 8.57 -5.68
CA PHE A 46 3.55 7.78 -6.30
C PHE A 46 4.92 8.33 -5.90
N PHE A 47 5.80 7.43 -5.50
CA PHE A 47 7.08 7.76 -4.93
C PHE A 47 8.16 6.82 -5.44
N THR A 48 9.37 7.33 -5.67
CA THR A 48 10.52 6.44 -5.87
C THR A 48 11.05 5.95 -4.53
N ILE A 49 11.47 4.70 -4.48
CA ILE A 49 12.24 4.13 -3.37
C ILE A 49 13.49 3.45 -3.92
N SER A 50 14.58 3.44 -3.15
CA SER A 50 15.78 2.70 -3.53
C SER A 50 15.63 1.23 -3.13
N VAL A 51 16.36 0.34 -3.78
CA VAL A 51 16.37 -1.10 -3.42
C VAL A 51 16.78 -1.30 -1.96
N SER A 52 17.77 -0.53 -1.48
CA SER A 52 18.21 -0.53 -0.07
C SER A 52 17.11 -0.14 0.93
N ASP A 53 16.09 0.57 0.48
CA ASP A 53 14.96 0.95 1.33
C ASP A 53 13.96 -0.21 1.50
N LEU A 54 14.06 -1.28 0.71
CA LEU A 54 13.25 -2.48 0.84
C LEU A 54 14.02 -3.55 1.64
N PRO A 55 13.68 -3.82 2.92
CA PRO A 55 14.41 -4.77 3.73
C PRO A 55 14.31 -6.18 3.16
N ASP A 56 15.39 -6.94 3.32
CA ASP A 56 15.47 -8.36 2.95
C ASP A 56 15.32 -8.62 1.44
N PHE A 57 15.42 -7.58 0.61
CA PHE A 57 15.47 -7.71 -0.84
C PHE A 57 16.64 -8.60 -1.29
N ASP A 58 17.84 -8.31 -0.79
CA ASP A 58 19.08 -9.04 -1.14
C ASP A 58 19.06 -10.51 -0.69
N LYS A 59 18.29 -10.84 0.35
CA LYS A 59 18.15 -12.23 0.86
C LYS A 59 17.23 -13.07 -0.01
N THR A 60 16.25 -12.42 -0.61
CA THR A 60 15.25 -13.06 -1.47
C THR A 60 15.83 -13.32 -2.86
N SER A 61 16.79 -12.52 -3.28
CA SER A 61 17.57 -12.72 -4.49
C SER A 61 18.67 -13.75 -4.26
N LYS A 62 18.46 -14.99 -4.72
CA LYS A 62 19.53 -16.01 -4.75
C LYS A 62 20.76 -15.62 -5.59
N ASN A 63 20.66 -14.54 -6.38
CA ASN A 63 21.73 -13.95 -7.16
C ASN A 63 21.95 -12.52 -6.67
N GLU A 64 23.18 -12.16 -6.32
CA GLU A 64 23.56 -10.87 -5.72
C GLU A 64 23.31 -9.65 -6.65
N ASP A 65 22.89 -9.86 -7.90
CA ASP A 65 22.64 -8.80 -8.88
C ASP A 65 21.30 -9.00 -9.61
N ILE A 66 20.16 -8.76 -8.95
CA ILE A 66 18.89 -8.59 -9.68
C ILE A 66 18.97 -7.30 -10.48
N LYS A 67 19.15 -7.43 -11.80
CA LYS A 67 19.03 -6.31 -12.70
C LYS A 67 17.56 -5.91 -12.80
N LEU A 68 17.22 -4.75 -12.24
CA LEU A 68 15.90 -4.16 -12.43
C LEU A 68 15.65 -3.90 -13.91
N GLU A 69 14.45 -4.27 -14.34
CA GLU A 69 13.92 -3.93 -15.64
C GLU A 69 12.97 -2.74 -15.48
N HIS A 70 12.90 -1.89 -16.50
CA HIS A 70 11.96 -0.78 -16.46
C HIS A 70 10.55 -1.23 -16.90
N PRO A 71 9.51 -1.12 -16.06
CA PRO A 71 8.14 -1.58 -16.35
C PRO A 71 7.36 -0.67 -17.31
N ILE A 72 8.01 -0.07 -18.32
CA ILE A 72 7.36 0.91 -19.22
C ILE A 72 6.24 0.29 -20.07
N GLN A 73 6.24 -1.04 -20.16
CA GLN A 73 5.30 -1.80 -20.98
C GLN A 73 3.89 -1.90 -20.38
N LEU A 74 3.68 -1.39 -19.16
CA LEU A 74 2.38 -1.33 -18.48
C LEU A 74 1.55 -0.16 -18.99
N ASP A 75 0.75 -0.42 -20.03
CA ASP A 75 -0.30 0.50 -20.49
C ASP A 75 -1.57 0.38 -19.61
N GLN A 76 -2.57 1.23 -19.87
CA GLN A 76 -3.80 1.26 -19.09
C GLN A 76 -4.53 -0.10 -19.10
N ALA A 77 -4.50 -0.81 -20.24
CA ALA A 77 -5.18 -2.10 -20.38
C ALA A 77 -4.48 -3.18 -19.53
N LYS A 78 -3.15 -3.27 -19.62
CA LYS A 78 -2.37 -4.22 -18.82
C LYS A 78 -2.45 -3.93 -17.33
N ILE A 79 -2.57 -2.66 -16.92
CA ILE A 79 -2.80 -2.34 -15.50
C ILE A 79 -4.14 -2.92 -15.05
N LYS A 80 -5.20 -2.79 -15.85
CA LYS A 80 -6.49 -3.41 -15.53
C LYS A 80 -6.40 -4.93 -15.47
N ASP A 81 -5.66 -5.55 -16.40
CA ASP A 81 -5.41 -6.99 -16.39
C ASP A 81 -4.72 -7.43 -15.09
N TYR A 82 -3.55 -6.86 -14.78
CA TYR A 82 -2.77 -7.28 -13.62
C TYR A 82 -3.41 -6.92 -12.27
N PHE A 83 -4.04 -5.75 -12.14
CA PHE A 83 -4.53 -5.26 -10.85
C PHE A 83 -6.02 -5.56 -10.63
N GLY A 84 -6.81 -5.65 -11.71
CA GLY A 84 -8.27 -5.67 -11.61
C GLY A 84 -8.86 -6.99 -11.13
N ASN A 85 -8.13 -8.10 -11.23
CA ASN A 85 -8.59 -9.38 -10.70
C ASN A 85 -8.06 -9.68 -9.28
N LEU A 86 -7.19 -8.83 -8.73
CA LEU A 86 -6.62 -9.06 -7.41
C LEU A 86 -7.69 -8.97 -6.33
N ARG A 87 -7.79 -10.02 -5.53
CA ARG A 87 -8.68 -10.09 -4.36
C ARG A 87 -7.84 -10.21 -3.11
N TYR A 88 -8.33 -9.64 -2.02
CA TYR A 88 -7.77 -9.83 -0.70
C TYR A 88 -8.75 -10.58 0.18
N SER A 89 -8.22 -11.19 1.23
CA SER A 89 -8.97 -11.68 2.37
C SER A 89 -8.56 -10.90 3.61
N LYS A 90 -9.54 -10.51 4.43
CA LYS A 90 -9.36 -9.82 5.71
C LYS A 90 -9.97 -10.68 6.80
N ARG A 91 -9.17 -11.04 7.80
CA ARG A 91 -9.65 -11.78 8.97
C ARG A 91 -10.25 -10.79 9.96
N SER A 92 -11.55 -10.91 10.20
CA SER A 92 -12.29 -10.13 11.20
C SER A 92 -12.70 -11.01 12.38
N SER A 93 -13.22 -10.40 13.45
CA SER A 93 -13.82 -11.11 14.58
C SER A 93 -15.08 -11.90 14.21
N VAL A 94 -15.76 -11.52 13.12
CA VAL A 94 -17.03 -12.11 12.66
C VAL A 94 -16.81 -13.16 11.57
N GLY A 95 -15.61 -13.24 10.99
CA GLY A 95 -15.26 -14.21 9.94
C GLY A 95 -14.24 -13.69 8.94
N TYR A 96 -14.14 -14.38 7.81
CA TYR A 96 -13.31 -13.97 6.68
C TYR A 96 -14.12 -13.13 5.70
N PHE A 97 -13.63 -11.93 5.43
CA PHE A 97 -14.15 -11.07 4.38
C PHE A 97 -13.24 -11.18 3.16
N SER A 98 -13.81 -11.19 1.94
CA SER A 98 -13.01 -11.15 0.72
C SER A 98 -13.60 -10.23 -0.32
N ASP A 99 -12.77 -9.33 -0.83
CA ASP A 99 -13.15 -8.33 -1.82
C ASP A 99 -11.97 -8.03 -2.76
N PHE A 100 -12.16 -7.14 -3.72
CA PHE A 100 -11.11 -6.68 -4.62
C PHE A 100 -10.13 -5.73 -3.93
N VAL A 101 -8.85 -5.85 -4.27
CA VAL A 101 -7.79 -4.97 -3.73
C VAL A 101 -8.02 -3.52 -4.16
N PHE A 102 -8.47 -3.31 -5.39
CA PHE A 102 -8.82 -2.02 -5.96
C PHE A 102 -10.24 -2.07 -6.50
N SER A 103 -11.09 -1.11 -6.15
CA SER A 103 -12.42 -1.01 -6.75
C SER A 103 -12.35 -0.55 -8.21
N ASP A 104 -13.46 -0.64 -8.95
CA ASP A 104 -13.44 -0.35 -10.39
C ASP A 104 -13.00 1.09 -10.69
N HIS A 105 -13.50 2.05 -9.92
CA HIS A 105 -13.12 3.45 -10.12
C HIS A 105 -11.70 3.74 -9.63
N GLU A 106 -11.29 3.16 -8.49
CA GLU A 106 -9.91 3.24 -8.03
C GLU A 106 -8.92 2.68 -9.06
N LEU A 107 -9.28 1.56 -9.69
CA LEU A 107 -8.53 0.92 -10.75
C LEU A 107 -8.46 1.78 -12.02
N ASP A 108 -9.54 2.47 -12.39
CA ASP A 108 -9.54 3.42 -13.50
C ASP A 108 -8.59 4.60 -13.25
N LEU A 109 -8.57 5.14 -12.04
CA LEU A 109 -7.64 6.20 -11.64
C LEU A 109 -6.19 5.69 -11.68
N LEU A 110 -5.93 4.50 -11.16
CA LEU A 110 -4.61 3.87 -11.19
C LEU A 110 -4.15 3.62 -12.63
N ALA A 111 -5.01 3.04 -13.47
CA ALA A 111 -4.73 2.75 -14.88
C ALA A 111 -4.45 4.04 -15.69
N ARG A 112 -5.09 5.15 -15.33
CA ARG A 112 -4.82 6.46 -15.93
C ARG A 112 -3.46 7.01 -15.50
N ASP A 113 -3.15 7.02 -14.20
CA ASP A 113 -2.02 7.77 -13.63
C ASP A 113 -0.68 6.99 -13.64
N LEU A 114 -0.73 5.67 -13.48
CA LEU A 114 0.45 4.82 -13.36
C LEU A 114 1.34 4.83 -14.63
N PRO A 115 0.83 4.74 -15.87
CA PRO A 115 1.69 4.75 -17.06
C PRO A 115 2.52 6.03 -17.19
N PHE A 116 1.98 7.19 -16.80
CA PHE A 116 2.72 8.45 -16.82
C PHE A 116 3.80 8.48 -15.75
N THR A 117 3.50 7.92 -14.57
CA THR A 117 4.47 7.79 -13.48
C THR A 117 5.62 6.87 -13.90
N LEU A 118 5.31 5.72 -14.50
CA LEU A 118 6.30 4.75 -14.94
C LEU A 118 7.25 5.35 -15.97
N LYS A 119 6.78 6.17 -16.91
CA LYS A 119 7.67 6.84 -17.89
C LYS A 119 8.75 7.73 -17.25
N ASN A 120 8.53 8.20 -16.02
CA ASN A 120 9.47 9.05 -15.29
C ASN A 120 10.24 8.29 -14.22
N LEU A 121 10.04 6.97 -14.08
CA LEU A 121 10.70 6.15 -13.08
C LEU A 121 12.17 5.92 -13.49
N PRO A 122 13.15 6.23 -12.64
CA PRO A 122 14.54 5.87 -12.94
C PRO A 122 14.71 4.34 -12.99
N ASP A 123 15.57 3.84 -13.88
CA ASP A 123 15.82 2.41 -14.09
C ASP A 123 16.34 1.68 -12.83
N ASP A 124 16.95 2.40 -11.89
CA ASP A 124 17.54 1.87 -10.65
C ASP A 124 16.62 2.01 -9.42
N LYS A 125 15.38 2.46 -9.60
CA LYS A 125 14.43 2.71 -8.51
C LYS A 125 13.21 1.80 -8.60
N LEU A 126 12.65 1.51 -7.43
CA LEU A 126 11.35 0.85 -7.30
C LEU A 126 10.27 1.93 -7.18
N LEU A 127 9.05 1.61 -7.59
CA LEU A 127 7.92 2.49 -7.44
C LEU A 127 7.10 2.10 -6.22
N LEU A 128 6.90 3.03 -5.29
CA LEU A 128 5.90 2.87 -4.25
C LEU A 128 4.61 3.58 -4.66
N ILE A 129 3.52 2.81 -4.62
CA ILE A 129 2.16 3.25 -4.88
C ILE A 129 1.41 3.28 -3.55
N ILE A 130 0.74 4.38 -3.26
CA ILE A 130 -0.19 4.50 -2.15
C ILE A 130 -1.48 5.06 -2.71
N SER A 131 -2.56 4.29 -2.61
CA SER A 131 -3.91 4.73 -2.94
C SER A 131 -4.70 4.98 -1.67
N LYS A 132 -5.63 5.93 -1.76
CA LYS A 132 -6.64 6.26 -0.77
C LYS A 132 -7.97 6.36 -1.50
N TYR A 133 -8.93 5.52 -1.13
CA TYR A 133 -10.22 5.48 -1.81
C TYR A 133 -11.35 5.03 -0.87
N ASP A 134 -12.52 5.66 -0.98
CA ASP A 134 -13.76 5.26 -0.29
C ASP A 134 -14.70 4.56 -1.28
N ASP A 135 -14.83 3.24 -1.11
CA ASP A 135 -15.70 2.40 -1.96
C ASP A 135 -17.20 2.62 -1.69
N THR A 136 -17.57 3.08 -0.50
CA THR A 136 -18.97 3.20 -0.07
C THR A 136 -19.54 4.59 -0.32
N GLN A 137 -18.69 5.63 -0.36
CA GLN A 137 -19.04 7.02 -0.62
C GLN A 137 -20.22 7.52 0.25
N SER A 138 -20.21 7.17 1.53
CA SER A 138 -21.24 7.54 2.51
C SER A 138 -20.74 8.56 3.51
N VAL A 139 -21.65 9.22 4.23
CA VAL A 139 -21.30 10.23 5.26
C VAL A 139 -20.48 9.63 6.41
N ILE A 140 -20.63 8.32 6.67
CA ILE A 140 -20.01 7.60 7.79
C ILE A 140 -18.86 6.68 7.38
N SER A 141 -18.61 6.50 6.07
CA SER A 141 -17.48 5.70 5.60
C SER A 141 -16.17 6.44 5.80
N PHE A 142 -15.10 5.65 5.86
CA PHE A 142 -13.74 6.14 5.94
C PHE A 142 -13.03 5.81 4.64
N ASP A 143 -12.15 6.70 4.22
CA ASP A 143 -11.19 6.40 3.18
C ASP A 143 -10.36 5.16 3.58
N GLU A 144 -10.10 4.27 2.63
CA GLU A 144 -9.25 3.11 2.83
C GLU A 144 -7.93 3.27 2.08
N ILE A 145 -6.82 2.96 2.76
CA ILE A 145 -5.48 2.98 2.15
C ILE A 145 -5.09 1.59 1.67
N THR A 146 -4.60 1.54 0.44
CA THR A 146 -3.81 0.42 -0.09
C THR A 146 -2.42 0.92 -0.47
N SER A 147 -1.38 0.16 -0.14
CA SER A 147 0.01 0.49 -0.46
C SER A 147 0.73 -0.71 -1.05
N CYS A 148 1.50 -0.52 -2.11
CA CYS A 148 2.35 -1.55 -2.67
C CYS A 148 3.62 -1.00 -3.33
N VAL A 149 4.67 -1.83 -3.34
CA VAL A 149 5.89 -1.58 -4.12
C VAL A 149 5.79 -2.35 -5.43
N LEU A 150 6.11 -1.68 -6.53
CA LEU A 150 6.14 -2.21 -7.88
C LEU A 150 7.55 -2.18 -8.44
N TRP A 151 7.98 -3.29 -9.02
CA TRP A 151 9.21 -3.38 -9.81
C TRP A 151 9.11 -4.46 -10.88
N ALA A 152 9.92 -4.35 -11.93
CA ALA A 152 10.09 -5.42 -12.90
C ALA A 152 11.48 -6.02 -12.79
N ALA A 153 11.57 -7.34 -12.90
CA ALA A 153 12.83 -8.08 -12.90
C ALA A 153 12.60 -9.46 -13.53
N GLU A 154 13.57 -9.94 -14.29
CA GLU A 154 13.58 -11.29 -14.88
C GLU A 154 12.33 -11.58 -15.75
N GLY A 155 11.83 -10.58 -16.48
CA GLY A 155 10.60 -10.69 -17.27
C GLY A 155 9.32 -10.86 -16.44
N LYS A 156 9.34 -10.49 -15.16
CA LYS A 156 8.18 -10.52 -14.26
C LYS A 156 7.89 -9.14 -13.69
N ILE A 157 6.60 -8.84 -13.54
CA ILE A 157 6.15 -7.70 -12.74
C ILE A 157 5.89 -8.18 -11.32
N ASN A 158 6.45 -7.48 -10.35
CA ASN A 158 6.34 -7.80 -8.94
C ASN A 158 5.55 -6.70 -8.23
N LEU A 159 4.55 -7.10 -7.44
CA LEU A 159 3.81 -6.23 -6.54
C LEU A 159 3.94 -6.74 -5.11
N LEU A 160 4.56 -5.96 -4.24
CA LEU A 160 4.66 -6.25 -2.82
C LEU A 160 3.72 -5.33 -2.04
N PHE A 161 2.63 -5.90 -1.54
CA PHE A 161 1.64 -5.19 -0.75
C PHE A 161 2.13 -4.95 0.67
N GLY A 162 1.93 -3.72 1.13
CA GLY A 162 1.97 -3.33 2.54
C GLY A 162 0.60 -3.56 3.16
N ARG A 163 -0.12 -2.46 3.38
CA ARG A 163 -1.52 -2.48 3.82
C ARG A 163 -2.44 -2.60 2.61
N VAL A 164 -3.54 -3.34 2.77
CA VAL A 164 -4.61 -3.46 1.78
C VAL A 164 -5.92 -3.05 2.43
N LYS A 165 -6.62 -2.08 1.85
CA LYS A 165 -7.94 -1.60 2.29
C LYS A 165 -7.99 -1.35 3.81
N ARG A 166 -7.01 -0.58 4.30
CA ARG A 166 -6.93 -0.18 5.71
C ARG A 166 -7.64 1.14 5.91
N GLU A 167 -8.72 1.11 6.70
CA GLU A 167 -9.48 2.29 7.08
C GLU A 167 -8.62 3.38 7.74
N LEU A 168 -8.78 4.61 7.26
CA LEU A 168 -8.29 5.85 7.85
C LEU A 168 -9.33 6.39 8.83
N VAL A 169 -9.22 5.98 10.10
CA VAL A 169 -10.15 6.40 11.16
C VAL A 169 -10.10 7.92 11.41
N ASP A 170 -8.95 8.56 11.15
CA ASP A 170 -8.77 10.01 11.27
C ASP A 170 -9.13 10.72 9.95
N ARG A 171 -10.28 11.39 9.92
CA ARG A 171 -10.76 12.15 8.76
C ARG A 171 -9.85 13.31 8.38
N ASP A 172 -9.21 13.96 9.34
CA ASP A 172 -8.28 15.06 9.05
C ASP A 172 -7.00 14.53 8.41
N ALA A 173 -6.58 13.30 8.75
CA ALA A 173 -5.47 12.65 8.08
C ALA A 173 -5.80 12.33 6.61
N ALA A 174 -7.06 12.05 6.30
CA ALA A 174 -7.50 11.77 4.93
C ALA A 174 -7.45 13.00 4.02
N LEU A 175 -7.61 14.21 4.57
CA LEU A 175 -7.55 15.48 3.82
C LEU A 175 -6.10 15.94 3.57
N ASP A 176 -5.15 15.52 4.39
CA ASP A 176 -3.75 15.90 4.28
C ASP A 176 -2.93 14.81 3.59
N PHE A 177 -2.49 15.11 2.37
CA PHE A 177 -1.62 14.23 1.56
C PHE A 177 -0.41 13.70 2.34
N SER A 178 0.25 14.54 3.14
CA SER A 178 1.43 14.15 3.89
C SER A 178 1.11 13.15 5.01
N ARG A 179 -0.10 13.20 5.55
CA ARG A 179 -0.54 12.34 6.66
C ARG A 179 -0.98 10.98 6.16
N TRP A 180 -1.84 10.90 5.14
CA TRP A 180 -2.32 9.60 4.67
C TRP A 180 -1.26 8.82 3.88
N THR A 181 -0.29 9.50 3.26
CA THR A 181 0.85 8.82 2.60
C THR A 181 1.94 8.35 3.57
N ARG A 182 1.79 8.65 4.87
CA ARG A 182 2.69 8.23 5.94
C ARG A 182 2.41 6.77 6.33
N ILE A 183 3.03 5.83 5.61
CA ILE A 183 2.85 4.39 5.79
C ILE A 183 4.06 3.72 6.48
N GLU A 184 3.83 2.52 7.03
CA GLU A 184 4.87 1.66 7.59
C GLU A 184 5.76 1.05 6.52
N LYS A 185 6.94 0.55 6.92
CA LYS A 185 7.87 -0.12 5.99
C LYS A 185 7.23 -1.40 5.45
N ILE A 186 7.16 -1.51 4.14
CA ILE A 186 6.82 -2.74 3.45
C ILE A 186 8.07 -3.62 3.48
N ARG A 187 7.92 -4.91 3.81
CA ARG A 187 9.03 -5.85 4.00
C ARG A 187 8.81 -7.08 3.16
N LEU A 188 9.89 -7.64 2.63
CA LEU A 188 9.93 -9.00 2.07
C LEU A 188 10.08 -9.99 3.22
N ALA A 189 9.02 -10.15 4.00
CA ALA A 189 8.98 -11.10 5.10
C ALA A 189 7.53 -11.52 5.37
N HIS A 190 7.33 -12.71 5.91
CA HIS A 190 6.04 -13.12 6.41
C HIS A 190 5.65 -12.22 7.59
N GLY A 191 4.50 -11.56 7.47
CA GLY A 191 3.93 -10.70 8.49
C GLY A 191 2.42 -10.88 8.52
N PHE A 192 1.82 -10.68 9.69
CA PHE A 192 0.39 -10.79 9.89
C PHE A 192 -0.17 -9.43 10.29
N ASP A 193 -0.85 -8.75 9.37
CA ASP A 193 -1.68 -7.58 9.66
C ASP A 193 -3.18 -7.85 9.48
N GLY A 194 -3.53 -9.14 9.36
CA GLY A 194 -4.90 -9.61 9.15
C GLY A 194 -5.38 -9.50 7.70
N THR A 195 -4.54 -9.08 6.75
CA THR A 195 -4.86 -9.03 5.32
C THR A 195 -3.88 -9.83 4.46
N GLU A 196 -4.40 -10.59 3.50
CA GLU A 196 -3.62 -11.40 2.57
C GLU A 196 -4.23 -11.32 1.17
N ILE A 197 -3.44 -11.44 0.11
CA ILE A 197 -3.99 -11.60 -1.23
C ILE A 197 -4.52 -13.03 -1.37
N ALA A 198 -5.76 -13.14 -1.83
CA ALA A 198 -6.43 -14.42 -2.00
C ALA A 198 -5.79 -15.22 -3.13
N GLU A 199 -5.71 -16.54 -2.95
CA GLU A 199 -5.33 -17.44 -4.03
C GLU A 199 -6.38 -17.44 -5.15
N GLY A 200 -5.90 -17.58 -6.38
CA GLY A 200 -6.75 -17.74 -7.55
C GLY A 200 -5.93 -18.16 -8.76
N GLU A 201 -6.62 -18.56 -9.82
CA GLU A 201 -5.99 -19.02 -11.06
C GLU A 201 -5.15 -17.93 -11.75
N ASN A 202 -5.46 -16.67 -11.47
CA ASN A 202 -4.86 -15.49 -12.11
C ASN A 202 -3.86 -14.77 -11.21
N VAL A 203 -3.30 -15.45 -10.20
CA VAL A 203 -2.35 -14.85 -9.25
C VAL A 203 -1.22 -15.84 -8.97
N ASP A 204 0.02 -15.41 -9.11
CA ASP A 204 1.19 -16.14 -8.64
C ASP A 204 1.84 -15.39 -7.49
N PHE A 205 2.48 -16.13 -6.58
CA PHE A 205 3.14 -15.55 -5.41
C PHE A 205 4.65 -15.72 -5.51
N GLY A 206 5.37 -14.67 -5.13
CA GLY A 206 6.80 -14.76 -4.85
C GLY A 206 7.04 -15.62 -3.61
N GLN A 207 8.24 -16.18 -3.50
CA GLN A 207 8.58 -17.10 -2.42
C GLN A 207 9.71 -16.56 -1.57
N ILE A 208 9.60 -16.75 -0.26
CA ILE A 208 10.64 -16.48 0.73
C ILE A 208 10.85 -17.77 1.51
N ASP A 209 12.10 -18.23 1.61
CA ASP A 209 12.46 -19.49 2.28
C ASP A 209 11.65 -20.72 1.78
N GLY A 210 11.28 -20.71 0.49
CA GLY A 210 10.50 -21.78 -0.15
C GLY A 210 8.98 -21.73 0.13
N LEU A 211 8.50 -20.72 0.86
CA LEU A 211 7.08 -20.52 1.15
C LEU A 211 6.52 -19.33 0.37
N PRO A 212 5.29 -19.41 -0.16
CA PRO A 212 4.67 -18.29 -0.87
C PRO A 212 4.39 -17.13 0.09
N LEU A 213 4.86 -15.93 -0.24
CA LEU A 213 4.51 -14.72 0.46
C LEU A 213 3.20 -14.15 -0.11
N ARG A 214 2.11 -14.31 0.63
CA ARG A 214 0.74 -13.88 0.26
C ARG A 214 0.55 -12.40 -0.04
N LYS A 215 1.57 -11.57 0.23
CA LYS A 215 1.58 -10.14 -0.09
C LYS A 215 2.46 -9.80 -1.28
N TRP A 216 3.24 -10.75 -1.79
CA TRP A 216 4.09 -10.57 -2.93
C TRP A 216 3.50 -11.29 -4.13
N VAL A 217 2.80 -10.53 -4.96
CA VAL A 217 2.21 -11.01 -6.20
C VAL A 217 3.21 -10.86 -7.34
N VAL A 218 3.25 -11.86 -8.22
CA VAL A 218 4.15 -11.93 -9.36
C VAL A 218 3.32 -12.18 -10.62
N PHE A 219 3.58 -11.42 -11.68
CA PHE A 219 2.98 -11.61 -12.99
C PHE A 219 4.06 -11.94 -14.02
N ASP A 220 3.93 -13.08 -14.68
CA ASP A 220 4.82 -13.45 -15.78
C ASP A 220 4.45 -12.68 -17.05
N MET A 221 5.37 -11.83 -17.54
CA MET A 221 5.14 -11.05 -18.75
C MET A 221 5.10 -11.92 -20.02
N LYS A 222 5.56 -13.17 -19.97
CA LYS A 222 5.51 -14.12 -21.09
C LYS A 222 4.12 -14.72 -21.30
N ASN A 223 3.27 -14.71 -20.27
CA ASN A 223 1.90 -15.24 -20.34
C ASN A 223 0.85 -14.22 -19.87
N PRO A 224 0.70 -13.08 -20.58
CA PRO A 224 -0.22 -12.02 -20.18
C PRO A 224 -1.69 -12.47 -20.20
N SER A 225 -2.04 -13.44 -21.05
CA SER A 225 -3.40 -13.96 -21.19
C SER A 225 -3.95 -14.59 -19.91
N LYS A 226 -3.08 -15.13 -19.05
CA LYS A 226 -3.46 -15.67 -17.73
C LYS A 226 -4.09 -14.61 -16.84
N TYR A 227 -3.68 -13.35 -16.99
CA TYR A 227 -4.05 -12.28 -16.07
C TYR A 227 -5.15 -11.38 -16.61
N LYS A 228 -5.81 -11.76 -17.71
CA LYS A 228 -6.78 -10.92 -18.40
C LYS A 228 -7.93 -10.48 -17.47
N PHE A 229 -8.22 -9.18 -17.47
CA PHE A 229 -9.26 -8.59 -16.64
C PHE A 229 -10.63 -9.19 -16.96
N THR A 230 -11.36 -9.59 -15.91
CA THR A 230 -12.76 -9.99 -16.04
C THR A 230 -13.64 -8.83 -15.58
N PRO A 231 -14.45 -8.21 -16.47
CA PRO A 231 -15.36 -7.15 -16.08
C PRO A 231 -16.26 -7.58 -14.93
N ARG A 232 -16.30 -6.75 -13.88
CA ARG A 232 -17.06 -7.03 -12.66
C ARG A 232 -18.54 -6.74 -12.91
N LYS A 233 -19.43 -7.46 -12.24
CA LYS A 233 -20.85 -7.16 -12.27
C LYS A 233 -21.07 -5.83 -11.56
N GLN A 234 -21.48 -4.80 -12.31
CA GLN A 234 -21.91 -3.53 -11.72
C GLN A 234 -23.20 -3.78 -10.93
N TYR A 235 -23.10 -3.74 -9.60
CA TYR A 235 -24.29 -3.64 -8.76
C TYR A 235 -24.82 -2.22 -8.92
N GLN A 236 -25.88 -2.06 -9.72
CA GLN A 236 -26.62 -0.80 -9.69
C GLN A 236 -27.11 -0.59 -8.25
N PRO A 237 -27.06 0.65 -7.72
CA PRO A 237 -27.65 0.93 -6.43
C PRO A 237 -29.10 0.43 -6.48
N VAL A 238 -29.46 -0.45 -5.54
CA VAL A 238 -30.84 -0.87 -5.36
C VAL A 238 -31.62 0.42 -5.21
N LYS A 239 -32.44 0.77 -6.21
CA LYS A 239 -33.39 1.85 -6.07
C LYS A 239 -34.25 1.45 -4.89
N LEU A 240 -34.06 2.12 -3.76
CA LEU A 240 -35.05 2.16 -2.70
C LEU A 240 -36.26 2.85 -3.32
N THR A 241 -37.08 2.07 -4.02
CA THR A 241 -38.37 2.54 -4.47
C THR A 241 -39.21 2.71 -3.22
N ASP A 242 -39.57 3.95 -2.93
CA ASP A 242 -40.56 4.41 -1.94
C ASP A 242 -41.97 3.81 -2.15
N GLU A 243 -42.11 2.67 -2.83
CA GLU A 243 -43.40 2.06 -3.15
C GLU A 243 -44.01 1.25 -2.00
N ASN A 244 -43.35 1.15 -0.85
CA ASN A 244 -43.90 0.47 0.33
C ASN A 244 -44.43 1.39 1.43
N ASP A 245 -44.44 2.72 1.23
CA ASP A 245 -45.07 3.65 2.17
C ASP A 245 -46.16 4.47 1.47
N ARG A 246 -47.40 3.96 1.51
CA ARG A 246 -48.66 4.73 1.61
C ARG A 246 -49.90 3.81 1.58
N PRO A 247 -50.98 4.25 2.22
CA PRO A 247 -51.54 3.77 3.49
C PRO A 247 -52.54 2.60 3.38
#